data_AF-A0A1J4Z2R9-F1
#
_entry.id   AF-A0A1J4Z2R9-F1
#
_cell.length_a   1.000
_cell.length_b   1.000
_cell.length_c   1.000
_cell.angle_alpha   90.00
_cell.angle_beta   90.00
_cell.angle_gamma   90.00
#
_symmetry.space_group_name_H-M   'P 1'
#
loop_
_entity.id
_entity.type
_entity.pdbx_description
1 polymer ?
#
loop_
_entity_poly.entity_id
_entity_poly.type
_entity_poly.pdbx_seq_one_letter_code
_entity_poly.pdbx_strand_id
1 'polypeptide(L)' 'MSLLKYEDIKKMSKKDLENKLKELKMEITRANVAANKATSKTKEIKKAISRILTFTQAESLGEKR' A
#
# COMPACT_ATOMS: atom_id res chain seq x y z
N MET A 1 -7.80 7.43 11.46
CA MET A 1 -6.52 6.70 11.59
C MET A 1 -5.97 6.47 10.19
N SER A 2 -4.66 6.43 9.98
CA SER A 2 -4.06 6.09 8.69
C SER A 2 -3.25 4.83 8.88
N LEU A 3 -3.64 3.76 8.19
CA LEU A 3 -3.01 2.44 8.27
C LEU A 3 -1.51 2.47 7.89
N LEU A 4 -1.10 3.47 7.10
CA LEU A 4 0.29 3.70 6.73
C LEU A 4 0.51 5.19 6.44
N LYS A 5 1.47 5.84 7.11
CA LYS A 5 1.86 7.23 6.80
C LYS A 5 2.99 7.27 5.78
N TYR A 6 3.15 8.41 5.12
CA TYR A 6 4.21 8.59 4.12
C TYR A 6 5.62 8.50 4.74
N GLU A 7 5.79 9.01 5.96
CA GLU A 7 7.06 8.92 6.70
C GLU A 7 7.49 7.48 6.98
N ASP A 8 6.51 6.59 7.23
CA ASP A 8 6.78 5.18 7.47
C ASP A 8 7.26 4.52 6.17
N ILE A 9 6.57 4.79 5.05
CA ILE A 9 6.93 4.28 3.71
C ILE A 9 8.34 4.72 3.32
N LYS A 10 8.70 5.98 3.60
CA LYS A 10 10.03 6.52 3.27
C LYS A 10 11.17 5.82 4.04
N LYS A 11 10.90 5.27 5.21
CA LYS A 11 11.88 4.55 6.04
C LYS A 11 12.02 3.07 5.68
N MET A 12 11.11 2.53 4.86
CA MET A 12 11.12 1.13 4.48
C MET A 12 12.06 0.89 3.29
N SER A 13 12.74 -0.25 3.29
CA SER A 13 13.52 -0.67 2.12
C SER A 13 12.60 -1.05 0.95
N LYS A 14 13.13 -1.05 -0.27
CA LYS A 14 12.38 -1.47 -1.48
C LYS A 14 11.78 -2.88 -1.32
N LYS A 15 12.52 -3.80 -0.72
CA LYS A 15 12.08 -5.17 -0.44
C LYS A 15 10.94 -5.19 0.59
N ASP A 16 11.03 -4.37 1.63
CA ASP A 16 9.98 -4.29 2.65
C ASP A 16 8.71 -3.67 2.09
N LEU A 17 8.83 -2.68 1.20
CA LEU A 17 7.71 -2.07 0.49
C LEU A 17 7.01 -3.06 -0.44
N GLU A 18 7.75 -3.88 -1.18
CA GLU A 18 7.19 -4.93 -2.02
C GLU A 18 6.45 -6.00 -1.21
N ASN A 19 7.06 -6.46 -0.10
CA ASN A 19 6.43 -7.40 0.82
C ASN A 19 5.15 -6.82 1.42
N LYS A 20 5.19 -5.56 1.87
CA LYS A 20 4.03 -4.87 2.43
C LYS A 20 2.92 -4.68 1.41
N LEU A 21 3.28 -4.33 0.17
CA LEU A 21 2.34 -4.22 -0.93
C LEU A 21 1.64 -5.56 -1.21
N LYS A 22 2.38 -6.68 -1.18
CA LYS A 22 1.84 -8.03 -1.38
C LYS A 22 0.87 -8.41 -0.26
N GLU A 23 1.23 -8.14 1.00
CA GLU A 23 0.37 -8.37 2.17
C GLU A 23 -0.96 -7.60 2.03
N LEU A 24 -0.89 -6.29 1.77
CA LEU A 24 -2.07 -5.44 1.66
C LEU A 24 -2.97 -5.86 0.49
N LYS A 25 -2.38 -6.32 -0.62
CA LYS A 25 -3.12 -6.90 -1.76
C LYS A 25 -3.82 -8.20 -1.38
N MET A 26 -3.20 -9.10 -0.62
CA MET A 26 -3.86 -10.32 -0.15
C MET A 26 -4.97 -10.02 0.85
N GLU A 27 -4.77 -9.06 1.74
CA GLU A 27 -5.77 -8.66 2.73
C GLU A 27 -7.02 -8.09 2.04
N ILE A 28 -6.85 -7.22 1.04
CA ILE A 28 -8.00 -6.67 0.33
C ILE A 28 -8.72 -7.71 -0.52
N THR A 29 -8.00 -8.65 -1.15
CA THR A 29 -8.62 -9.74 -1.89
C THR A 29 -9.47 -10.62 -0.98
N ARG A 30 -8.95 -10.99 0.20
CA ARG A 30 -9.71 -11.74 1.22
C ARG A 30 -10.94 -10.98 1.69
N ALA A 31 -10.80 -9.67 1.95
CA ALA A 31 -11.92 -8.84 2.38
C ALA A 31 -13.03 -8.73 1.30
N ASN A 32 -12.64 -8.63 0.03
CA ASN A 32 -13.60 -8.59 -1.08
C ASN A 32 -14.32 -9.93 -1.26
N VAL A 33 -13.63 -11.07 -1.14
CA VAL A 33 -14.23 -12.40 -1.24
C VAL A 33 -15.20 -12.66 -0.07
N ALA A 34 -14.84 -12.25 1.14
CA ALA A 34 -15.64 -12.53 2.33
C ALA A 34 -16.91 -11.67 2.46
N ALA A 35 -16.85 -10.39 2.09
CA ALA A 35 -17.92 -9.44 2.40
C ALA A 35 -18.58 -8.79 1.17
N ASN A 36 -17.94 -8.85 -0.01
CA ASN A 36 -18.35 -8.21 -1.27
C ASN A 36 -18.95 -6.79 -1.12
N LYS A 37 -18.56 -6.08 -0.06
CA LYS A 37 -19.03 -4.75 0.34
C LYS A 37 -17.83 -3.91 0.73
N ALA A 38 -17.77 -2.68 0.21
CA ALA A 38 -16.72 -1.73 0.54
C ALA A 38 -16.89 -1.24 1.98
N THR A 39 -16.03 -1.73 2.89
CA THR A 39 -15.98 -1.28 4.28
C THR A 39 -14.94 -0.17 4.48
N SER A 40 -15.05 0.57 5.59
CA SER A 40 -14.06 1.59 5.99
C SER A 40 -12.63 1.03 6.01
N LYS A 41 -12.44 -0.19 6.50
CA LYS A 41 -11.15 -0.91 6.50
C LYS A 41 -10.62 -1.13 5.08
N THR A 42 -11.44 -1.60 4.15
CA THR A 42 -11.00 -1.80 2.76
C THR A 42 -10.59 -0.48 2.09
N LYS A 43 -11.26 0.63 2.42
CA LYS A 43 -10.90 1.97 1.92
C LYS A 43 -9.54 2.42 2.44
N GLU A 44 -9.22 2.12 3.69
CA GLU A 44 -7.90 2.43 4.27
C GLU A 44 -6.79 1.57 3.65
N ILE A 45 -7.04 0.28 3.42
CA ILE A 45 -6.09 -0.61 2.74
C ILE A 45 -5.81 -0.13 1.31
N LYS A 46 -6.85 0.26 0.54
CA LYS A 46 -6.68 0.86 -0.80
C LYS A 46 -5.80 2.11 -0.74
N LYS A 47 -6.04 3.01 0.22
CA LYS A 47 -5.22 4.21 0.40
C LYS A 47 -3.76 3.88 0.74
N ALA A 48 -3.51 2.88 1.58
CA ALA A 48 -2.15 2.44 1.90
C ALA A 48 -1.43 1.90 0.65
N ILE A 49 -2.11 1.06 -0.14
CA ILE A 49 -1.59 0.54 -1.43
C ILE A 49 -1.25 1.69 -2.38
N SER A 50 -2.15 2.65 -2.55
CA SER A 50 -1.91 3.81 -3.44
C SER A 50 -0.68 4.61 -3.02
N ARG A 51 -0.49 4.84 -1.71
CA ARG A 51 0.68 5.58 -1.22
C ARG A 51 2.00 4.85 -1.48
N ILE A 52 2.04 3.54 -1.28
CA ILE A 52 3.22 2.73 -1.58
C ILE A 52 3.53 2.83 -3.07
N LEU A 53 2.52 2.62 -3.94
CA LEU A 53 2.70 2.70 -5.39
C LEU A 53 3.20 4.07 -5.85
N THR A 54 2.63 5.16 -5.31
CA THR A 54 3.09 6.53 -5.62
C THR A 54 4.53 6.75 -5.17
N PHE A 55 4.91 6.30 -3.97
CA PHE A 55 6.27 6.42 -3.48
C PHE A 55 7.26 5.64 -4.36
N THR A 56 6.97 4.37 -4.65
CA THR A 56 7.81 3.54 -5.51
C THR A 56 7.95 4.12 -6.93
N GLN A 57 6.86 4.69 -7.47
CA GLN A 57 6.89 5.34 -8.77
C GLN A 57 7.75 6.61 -8.74
N ALA A 58 7.62 7.43 -7.69
CA ALA A 58 8.40 8.66 -7.51
C ALA A 58 9.90 8.35 -7.35
N GLU A 59 10.27 7.36 -6.54
CA GLU A 59 11.66 6.88 -6.40
C GLU A 59 12.24 6.42 -7.74
N SER A 60 11.49 5.62 -8.52
CA SER A 60 11.96 5.16 -9.83
C SER A 60 12.09 6.26 -10.90
N LEU A 61 11.38 7.37 -10.73
CA LEU A 61 11.50 8.56 -11.58
C LEU A 61 12.67 9.46 -11.15
N GLY A 62 13.02 9.43 -9.86
CA GLY A 62 14.21 10.09 -9.31
C GLY A 62 15.52 9.36 -9.67
N GLU A 63 15.53 8.01 -9.65
CA GLU A 63 16.68 7.19 -10.10
C GLU A 63 16.99 7.31 -11.59
N LYS A 64 16.04 7.79 -12.42
CA LYS A 64 16.20 7.92 -13.88
C LYS A 64 16.68 9.31 -14.35
N ARG A 65 16.97 10.23 -13.43
CA ARG A 65 17.50 11.57 -13.73
C ARG A 65 18.95 11.68 -13.28
#